data_AF-A0A220SX81-F1
#
_entry.id   AF-A0A220SX81-F1
#
_cell.length_a   1.000
_cell.length_b   1.000
_cell.length_c   1.000
_cell.angle_alpha   90.00
_cell.angle_beta   90.00
_cell.angle_gamma   90.00
#
_symmetry.space_group_name_H-M   'P 1'
#
loop_
_entity.id
_entity.type
_entity.pdbx_description
1 polymer ?
#
loop_
_entity_poly.entity_id
_entity_poly.type
_entity_poly.pdbx_seq_one_letter_code
_entity_poly.pdbx_strand_id
1 'polypeptide(L)'
;MTCTVLARKRTREAAIDCARVPIVTSADVLPPTPERDHWMLEVVVEAVAVPATVLDALANAELSVRDISPQGQTRVVEAVA
;
A
#
# COMPACT_ATOMS: atom_id res chain seq x y z
N MET A 1 -6.65 -14.75 15.58
CA MET A 1 -6.29 -13.32 15.49
C MET A 1 -7.23 -12.66 14.50
N THR A 2 -8.00 -11.68 14.96
CA THR A 2 -8.97 -10.94 14.15
C THR A 2 -8.25 -9.87 13.36
N CYS A 3 -7.73 -10.22 12.19
CA CYS A 3 -7.43 -9.23 11.17
C CYS A 3 -8.78 -8.55 10.85
N THR A 4 -9.02 -7.37 11.44
CA THR A 4 -10.38 -6.83 11.55
C THR A 4 -10.91 -6.46 10.16
N VAL A 5 -12.22 -6.60 9.97
CA VAL A 5 -12.90 -6.12 8.75
C VAL A 5 -12.57 -4.65 8.47
N LEU A 6 -12.29 -3.88 9.52
CA LEU A 6 -11.77 -2.52 9.48
C LEU A 6 -10.39 -2.42 8.79
N ALA A 7 -9.40 -3.20 9.21
CA ALA A 7 -8.08 -3.24 8.56
C ALA A 7 -8.23 -3.56 7.07
N ARG A 8 -9.02 -4.58 6.71
CA ARG A 8 -9.33 -4.91 5.31
C ARG A 8 -9.91 -3.72 4.55
N LYS A 9 -10.87 -3.01 5.15
CA LYS A 9 -11.55 -1.89 4.51
C LYS A 9 -10.57 -0.73 4.27
N ARG A 10 -9.76 -0.38 5.28
CA ARG A 10 -8.73 0.65 5.20
C ARG A 10 -7.69 0.34 4.13
N THR A 11 -7.14 -0.88 4.12
CA THR A 11 -6.16 -1.30 3.11
C THR A 11 -6.74 -1.22 1.70
N ARG A 12 -8.02 -1.57 1.53
CA ARG A 12 -8.70 -1.46 0.24
C ARG A 12 -8.97 -0.02 -0.18
N GLU A 13 -9.39 0.84 0.74
CA GLU A 13 -9.59 2.27 0.47
C GLU A 13 -8.28 2.94 0.07
N ALA A 14 -7.18 2.64 0.78
CA ALA A 14 -5.85 3.11 0.43
C ALA A 14 -5.41 2.65 -0.97
N ALA A 15 -5.67 1.39 -1.33
CA ALA A 15 -5.34 0.88 -2.66
C ALA A 15 -6.11 1.61 -3.76
N ILE A 16 -7.39 1.90 -3.53
CA ILE A 16 -8.23 2.67 -4.47
C ILE A 16 -7.68 4.09 -4.61
N ASP A 17 -7.32 4.74 -3.51
CA ASP A 17 -6.79 6.11 -3.54
C ASP A 17 -5.42 6.17 -4.19
N CYS A 18 -4.55 5.18 -3.95
CA CYS A 18 -3.27 5.05 -4.65
C CYS A 18 -3.49 4.81 -6.15
N ALA A 19 -4.39 3.91 -6.53
CA ALA A 19 -4.68 3.62 -7.94
C ALA A 19 -5.27 4.82 -8.72
N ARG A 20 -5.81 5.84 -8.03
CA ARG A 20 -6.25 7.09 -8.67
C ARG A 20 -5.09 7.99 -9.07
N VAL A 21 -3.90 7.79 -8.50
CA VAL A 21 -2.72 8.59 -8.79
C VAL A 21 -2.14 8.11 -10.14
N PRO A 22 -1.98 9.00 -11.15
CA PRO A 22 -1.60 8.58 -12.52
C PRO A 22 -0.27 7.84 -12.65
N ILE A 23 0.63 8.04 -11.68
CA ILE A 23 1.97 7.44 -11.65
C ILE A 23 2.00 6.09 -10.91
N VAL A 24 0.87 5.65 -10.34
CA VAL A 24 0.74 4.33 -9.74
C VAL A 24 0.35 3.34 -10.84
N THR A 25 1.24 2.39 -11.10
CA THR A 25 1.05 1.36 -12.12
C THR A 25 0.25 0.17 -11.57
N SER A 26 0.44 -0.15 -10.29
CA SER A 26 -0.32 -1.20 -9.59
C SER A 26 -0.54 -0.86 -8.12
N ALA A 27 -1.65 -1.33 -7.56
CA ALA A 27 -1.95 -1.23 -6.13
C ALA A 27 -2.67 -2.50 -5.69
N ASP A 28 -1.91 -3.43 -5.12
CA ASP A 28 -2.35 -4.79 -4.80
C ASP A 28 -2.54 -4.97 -3.30
N VAL A 29 -3.74 -5.42 -2.93
CA VAL A 29 -4.09 -5.72 -1.53
C VAL A 29 -3.84 -7.20 -1.27
N LEU A 30 -2.85 -7.48 -0.44
CA LEU A 30 -2.47 -8.82 -0.03
C LEU A 30 -3.21 -9.20 1.28
N PRO A 31 -3.97 -10.30 1.29
CA PRO A 31 -4.63 -10.77 2.49
C PRO A 31 -3.63 -11.31 3.52
N PRO A 32 -3.99 -11.32 4.81
CA PRO A 32 -3.22 -11.99 5.84
C PRO A 32 -3.06 -13.48 5.50
N THR A 33 -1.89 -14.01 5.82
CA THR A 33 -1.52 -15.42 5.61
C THR A 33 -1.24 -16.08 6.96
N PRO A 34 -1.08 -17.42 7.06
CA PRO A 34 -0.73 -18.07 8.32
C PRO A 34 0.58 -17.55 8.95
N GLU A 35 1.45 -16.95 8.14
CA GLU A 35 2.73 -16.37 8.55
C GLU A 35 2.66 -14.85 8.76
N ARG A 36 1.57 -14.19 8.35
CA ARG A 36 1.36 -12.74 8.51
C ARG A 36 -0.08 -12.45 8.95
N ASP A 37 -0.24 -12.00 10.19
CA ASP A 37 -1.53 -11.65 10.78
C ASP A 37 -2.09 -10.26 10.37
N HIS A 38 -1.52 -9.60 9.36
CA HIS A 38 -1.90 -8.24 8.92
C HIS A 38 -2.24 -8.18 7.42
N TRP A 39 -3.10 -7.23 7.06
CA TRP A 39 -3.33 -6.87 5.65
C TRP A 39 -2.16 -6.03 5.15
N MET A 40 -1.73 -6.31 3.93
CA MET A 40 -0.63 -5.61 3.29
C MET A 40 -1.12 -4.98 1.99
N LEU A 41 -0.58 -3.82 1.68
CA LEU A 41 -0.79 -3.11 0.43
C LEU A 41 0.57 -2.93 -0.24
N GLU A 42 0.69 -3.46 -1.45
CA GLU A 42 1.83 -3.26 -2.31
C GLU A 42 1.44 -2.24 -3.38
N VAL A 43 2.14 -1.11 -3.45
CA VAL A 43 1.91 -0.06 -4.44
C VAL A 43 3.13 0.07 -5.32
N VAL A 44 2.96 -0.13 -6.61
CA VAL A 44 4.01 0.05 -7.62
C VAL A 44 3.84 1.42 -8.25
N VAL A 45 4.86 2.25 -8.12
CA VAL A 45 4.88 3.62 -8.65
C VAL A 45 5.96 3.74 -9.71
N GLU A 46 5.60 4.19 -10.90
CA GLU A 46 6.55 4.50 -11.99
C GLU A 46 7.12 5.90 -11.81
N ALA A 47 7.98 6.06 -10.80
CA ALA A 47 8.66 7.30 -10.50
C ALA A 47 10.00 7.05 -9.83
N VAL A 48 10.94 7.99 -10.02
CA VAL A 48 12.25 7.96 -9.35
C VAL A 48 12.12 8.01 -7.81
N ALA A 49 11.06 8.67 -7.33
CA ALA A 49 10.71 8.78 -5.92
C ALA A 49 9.22 8.56 -5.71
N VAL A 50 8.85 8.05 -4.53
CA VAL A 50 7.45 7.87 -4.15
C VAL A 50 6.81 9.25 -3.98
N PRO A 51 5.68 9.54 -4.63
CA PRO A 51 5.00 10.81 -4.50
C PRO A 51 4.41 10.98 -3.09
N ALA A 52 4.45 12.20 -2.59
CA ALA A 52 3.83 12.55 -1.31
C ALA A 52 2.35 12.14 -1.27
N THR A 53 1.61 12.27 -2.38
CA THR A 53 0.20 11.86 -2.48
C THR A 53 -0.04 10.39 -2.16
N VAL A 54 0.88 9.48 -2.53
CA VAL A 54 0.77 8.06 -2.17
C VAL A 54 1.04 7.89 -0.67
N LEU A 55 2.05 8.57 -0.14
CA LEU A 55 2.36 8.52 1.31
C LEU A 55 1.21 9.09 2.15
N ASP A 56 0.58 10.19 1.71
CA ASP A 56 -0.60 10.79 2.34
C ASP A 56 -1.80 9.83 2.27
N ALA A 57 -2.04 9.17 1.14
CA ALA A 57 -3.12 8.19 1.01
C ALA A 57 -2.93 7.01 1.98
N LEU A 58 -1.71 6.50 2.10
CA LEU A 58 -1.35 5.45 3.05
C LEU A 58 -1.54 5.91 4.50
N ALA A 59 -1.06 7.11 4.84
CA ALA A 59 -1.20 7.69 6.17
C ALA A 59 -2.66 7.96 6.56
N ASN A 60 -3.47 8.48 5.63
CA ASN A 60 -4.91 8.72 5.83
C ASN A 60 -5.69 7.43 6.08
N ALA A 61 -5.26 6.32 5.49
CA ALA A 61 -5.81 5.00 5.74
C ALA A 61 -5.25 4.33 7.01
N GLU A 62 -4.45 5.04 7.80
CA GLU A 62 -3.76 4.54 9.00
C GLU A 62 -2.84 3.34 8.70
N LEU A 63 -2.29 3.27 7.48
CA LEU A 63 -1.32 2.25 7.09
C LEU A 63 0.10 2.71 7.40
N SER A 64 0.91 1.78 7.92
CA SER A 64 2.34 2.01 8.14
C SER A 64 3.15 1.54 6.95
N VAL A 65 3.92 2.46 6.34
CA VAL A 65 4.88 2.10 5.28
C VAL A 65 6.00 1.26 5.90
N ARG A 66 6.16 0.05 5.41
CA ARG A 66 7.12 -0.94 5.90
C ARG A 66 8.40 -0.96 5.08
N ASP A 67 8.27 -0.89 3.75
CA ASP A 67 9.40 -0.93 2.83
C ASP A 67 9.17 -0.05 1.61
N ILE A 68 10.25 0.52 1.08
CA ILE A 68 10.27 1.23 -0.20
C ILE A 68 11.46 0.74 -1.01
N SER A 69 11.20 -0.22 -1.89
CA SER A 69 12.22 -0.87 -2.71
C SER A 69 12.27 -0.26 -4.11
N PRO A 70 13.44 0.23 -4.58
CA PRO A 70 13.63 0.61 -5.98
C PRO A 70 13.76 -0.61 -6.89
N GLN A 71 12.93 -0.65 -7.93
CA GLN A 71 12.92 -1.66 -9.01
C GLN A 71 13.20 -0.95 -10.34
N GLY A 72 14.43 -0.46 -10.50
CA GLY A 72 14.86 0.31 -11.68
C GLY A 72 14.24 1.71 -11.72
N GLN A 73 13.33 1.94 -12.67
CA GLN A 73 12.58 3.21 -12.78
C GLN A 73 11.26 3.21 -11.99
N THR A 74 10.93 2.08 -11.36
CA THR A 74 9.75 1.94 -10.50
C THR A 74 10.13 1.84 -9.03
N ARG A 75 9.22 2.20 -8.15
CA ARG A 75 9.33 2.11 -6.69
C ARG A 75 8.18 1.25 -6.19
N VAL A 76 8.50 0.20 -5.47
CA VAL A 76 7.52 -0.64 -4.78
C VAL A 76 7.44 -0.16 -3.34
N VAL A 77 6.22 0.18 -2.91
CA VAL A 77 5.92 0.62 -1.55
C VAL A 77 5.08 -0.45 -0.90
N GLU A 78 5.59 -1.05 0.16
CA GLU A 78 4.83 -1.99 0.98
C GLU A 78 4.32 -1.27 2.22
N ALA A 79 3.01 -1.33 2.47
CA ALA A 79 2.36 -0.77 3.64
C ALA A 79 1.50 -1.82 4.35
N VAL A 80 1.35 -1.69 5.67
CA VAL A 80 0.62 -2.66 6.51
C VAL A 80 -0.43 -1.97 7.38
N ALA A 81 -1.57 -2.64 7.58
CA ALA A 81 -2.63 -2.24 8.51
C ALA A 81 -2.50 -2.91 9.88
#